data_AF-A0A962U6D8-F1
#
_entry.id   AF-A0A962U6D8-F1
#
_cell.length_a   1.000
_cell.length_b   1.000
_cell.length_c   1.000
_cell.angle_alpha   90.00
_cell.angle_beta   90.00
_cell.angle_gamma   90.00
#
_symmetry.space_group_name_H-M   'P 1'
#
loop_
_entity.id
_entity.type
_entity.pdbx_description
1 polymer ?
#
loop_
_entity_poly.entity_id
_entity_poly.type
_entity_poly.pdbx_seq_one_letter_code
_entity_poly.pdbx_strand_id
1 'polypeptide(L)' 'MSKGNVVEIIGAVVDVQFPRGDMPKVYDALKIEAVGLTLEVQQQLGDGVVRTIAMGSTDGL' A
#
# COMPACT_ATOMS: atom_id res chain seq x y z
N MET A 1 -0.01 -9.78 11.10
CA MET A 1 0.39 -9.28 9.77
C MET A 1 -0.84 -9.34 8.90
N SER A 2 -1.51 -8.21 8.74
CA SER A 2 -2.79 -8.13 8.05
C SER A 2 -2.53 -7.95 6.56
N LYS A 3 -3.26 -8.68 5.71
CA LYS A 3 -3.08 -8.62 4.26
C LYS A 3 -4.04 -7.58 3.67
N GLY A 4 -3.53 -6.74 2.79
CA GLY A 4 -4.32 -5.80 2.00
C GLY A 4 -4.33 -6.16 0.52
N ASN A 5 -5.24 -5.56 -0.23
CA ASN A 5 -5.34 -5.72 -1.68
C ASN A 5 -5.02 -4.39 -2.38
N VAL A 6 -4.24 -4.44 -3.45
CA VAL A 6 -4.00 -3.26 -4.29
C VAL A 6 -5.31 -2.89 -5.00
N VAL A 7 -5.68 -1.61 -4.93
CA VAL A 7 -6.89 -1.06 -5.54
C VAL A 7 -6.54 -0.31 -6.82
N GLU A 8 -5.51 0.52 -6.78
CA GLU A 8 -5.10 1.38 -7.89
C GLU A 8 -3.59 1.63 -7.85
N ILE A 9 -3.00 1.80 -9.04
CA ILE A 9 -1.59 2.13 -9.23
C ILE A 9 -1.51 3.33 -10.19
N ILE A 10 -0.93 4.43 -9.73
CA ILE A 10 -0.68 5.64 -10.53
C ILE A 10 0.80 5.98 -10.41
N GLY A 11 1.61 5.50 -11.35
CA GLY A 11 3.07 5.62 -11.27
C GLY A 11 3.59 5.00 -9.98
N ALA A 12 4.29 5.79 -9.16
CA ALA A 12 4.81 5.35 -7.86
C ALA A 12 3.76 5.37 -6.72
N VAL A 13 2.56 5.90 -6.96
CA VAL A 13 1.49 5.94 -5.96
C VAL A 13 0.67 4.67 -6.06
N VAL A 14 0.52 3.96 -4.94
CA VAL A 14 -0.25 2.71 -4.87
C VAL A 14 -1.28 2.83 -3.75
N ASP A 15 -2.55 2.67 -4.08
CA ASP A 15 -3.63 2.64 -3.10
C ASP A 15 -3.91 1.17 -2.72
N VAL A 16 -3.92 0.89 -1.41
CA VAL A 16 -4.08 -0.46 -0.86
C VAL A 16 -5.23 -0.48 0.13
N GLN A 17 -6.16 -1.41 -0.02
CA GLN A 17 -7.28 -1.61 0.89
C GLN A 17 -6.98 -2.68 1.93
N PHE A 18 -7.23 -2.36 3.19
CA PHE A 18 -7.14 -3.23 4.35
C PHE A 18 -8.52 -3.39 5.02
N PRO A 19 -8.73 -4.48 5.78
CA PRO A 19 -9.87 -4.56 6.69
C PRO A 19 -9.87 -3.37 7.66
N ARG A 20 -11.04 -2.81 7.96
CA ARG A 20 -11.16 -1.57 8.77
C ARG A 20 -10.52 -1.66 10.17
N GLY A 21 -10.43 -2.85 10.76
CA GLY A 21 -9.79 -3.08 12.06
C GLY A 21 -8.26 -3.24 12.00
N ASP A 22 -7.70 -3.33 10.80
CA ASP A 22 -6.31 -3.71 10.53
C ASP A 22 -5.60 -2.68 9.65
N MET A 23 -6.06 -1.43 9.69
CA MET A 23 -5.52 -0.38 8.83
C MET A 23 -4.12 0.05 9.31
N PRO A 24 -3.10 0.00 8.43
CA PRO A 24 -1.75 0.43 8.77
C PRO A 24 -1.71 1.95 9.01
N LYS A 25 -0.75 2.39 9.83
CA LYS A 25 -0.55 3.79 10.17
C LYS A 25 0.22 4.50 9.06
N VAL A 26 0.12 5.83 9.03
CA VAL A 26 1.02 6.66 8.21
C VAL A 26 2.46 6.39 8.65
N TYR A 27 3.35 6.27 7.65
CA TYR A 27 4.76 5.86 7.74
C TYR A 27 5.00 4.38 8.06
N ASP A 28 3.97 3.54 8.11
CA ASP A 28 4.18 2.10 8.13
C ASP A 28 4.67 1.61 6.75
N ALA A 29 5.57 0.63 6.77
CA ALA A 29 6.04 -0.05 5.59
C ALA A 29 5.15 -1.25 5.26
N LEU A 30 4.70 -1.33 4.01
CA LEU A 30 4.05 -2.50 3.43
C LEU A 30 5.01 -3.19 2.47
N LYS A 31 4.91 -4.51 2.36
CA LYS A 31 5.79 -5.28 1.49
C LYS A 31 4.97 -6.14 0.53
N ILE A 32 5.25 -6.01 -0.75
CA ILE A 32 4.72 -6.90 -1.78
C ILE A 32 5.75 -7.99 -2.02
N GLU A 33 5.54 -9.15 -1.39
CA GLU A 33 6.51 -10.25 -1.39
C GLU A 33 6.81 -10.79 -2.79
N ALA A 34 5.81 -10.81 -3.68
CA ALA A 34 5.95 -11.37 -5.04
C ALA A 34 7.02 -10.65 -5.89
N VAL A 35 7.22 -9.36 -5.67
CA VAL A 35 8.18 -8.54 -6.43
C VAL A 35 9.27 -7.93 -5.54
N GLY A 36 9.26 -8.21 -4.24
CA GLY A 36 10.20 -7.62 -3.29
C GLY A 36 10.10 -6.10 -3.15
N LEU A 37 8.94 -5.51 -3.46
CA LEU A 37 8.71 -4.06 -3.43
C LEU A 37 8.23 -3.62 -2.04
N THR A 38 8.82 -2.53 -1.54
CA THR A 38 8.36 -1.86 -0.32
C THR A 38 7.50 -0.65 -0.70
N LEU A 39 6.37 -0.50 -0.04
CA LEU A 39 5.52 0.67 -0.10
C LEU A 39 5.53 1.36 1.27
N GLU A 40 5.50 2.68 1.30
CA GLU A 40 5.36 3.45 2.55
C GLU A 40 4.00 4.14 2.58
N VAL A 41 3.22 3.93 3.64
CA VAL A 41 1.92 4.58 3.81
C VAL A 41 2.12 6.09 4.02
N GLN A 42 1.50 6.90 3.17
CA GLN A 42 1.54 8.37 3.28
C GLN A 42 0.23 8.96 3.82
N GLN A 43 -0.90 8.30 3.55
CA GLN A 43 -2.20 8.83 3.95
C GLN A 43 -3.22 7.70 4.12
N GLN A 44 -4.17 7.87 5.04
CA GLN A 44 -5.38 7.06 5.11
C GLN A 44 -6.50 7.82 4.39
N LEU A 45 -7.08 7.23 3.34
CA LEU A 45 -8.10 7.87 2.50
C LEU A 45 -9.54 7.66 3.03
N GLY A 46 -9.71 6.71 3.95
CA GLY A 46 -11.02 6.26 4.42
C GLY A 46 -11.43 4.93 3.79
N ASP A 47 -12.52 4.33 4.30
CA ASP A 47 -13.05 3.04 3.82
C ASP A 47 -12.03 1.89 3.74
N GLY A 48 -11.06 1.90 4.65
CA GLY A 48 -10.00 0.90 4.72
C GLY A 48 -8.88 1.11 3.69
N VAL A 49 -8.92 2.18 2.89
CA VAL A 49 -7.92 2.47 1.87
C VAL A 49 -6.82 3.35 2.44
N VAL A 50 -5.58 2.96 2.17
CA VAL A 50 -4.38 3.75 2.45
C VAL A 50 -3.66 4.06 1.14
N ARG A 51 -3.17 5.29 1.02
CA ARG A 51 -2.31 5.72 -0.07
C ARG A 51 -0.86 5.52 0.32
N THR A 52 -0.12 4.87 -0.56
CA THR A 52 1.28 4.55 -0.34
C THR A 52 2.14 5.06 -1.48
N ILE A 53 3.44 5.23 -1.22
CA ILE A 53 4.45 5.49 -2.25
C ILE A 53 5.36 4.27 -2.34
N ALA A 54 5.60 3.79 -3.55
CA ALA A 54 6.55 2.72 -3.82
C ALA A 54 7.99 3.19 -3.67
N MET A 55 8.79 2.45 -2.90
CA MET A 55 10.24 2.69 -2.71
C MET A 55 11.07 2.04 -3.81
N GLY A 56 10.51 1.91 -5.01
CA GLY A 56 11.07 1.21 -6.17
C GLY A 56 10.13 1.33 -7.37
N SER A 57 10.48 0.67 -8.47
CA SER A 57 9.61 0.65 -9.66
C SER A 57 8.34 -0.17 -9.40
N THR A 58 7.21 0.33 -9.89
CA THR A 58 5.91 -0.34 -9.94
C THR A 58 5.66 -1.00 -11.31
N ASP A 59 6.64 -0.99 -12.21
CA ASP A 59 6.51 -1.60 -13.53
C ASP A 59 6.27 -3.12 -13.41
N GLY A 60 5.16 -3.59 -13.98
CA GLY A 60 4.78 -5.00 -13.97
C GLY A 60 3.97 -5.45 -12.76
N LEU A 61 3.51 -4.49 -11.93
CA LEU A 61 2.52 -4.71 -10.86
C LEU A 61 1.10 -4.45 -11.37
#